data_AF-A0A929ZTV6-F1
#
_entry.id   AF-A0A929ZTV6-F1
#
_cell.length_a   1.000
_cell.length_b   1.000
_cell.length_c   1.000
_cell.angle_alpha   90.00
_cell.angle_beta   90.00
_cell.angle_gamma   90.00
#
_symmetry.space_group_name_H-M   'P 1'
#
loop_
_entity.id
_entity.type
_entity.pdbx_description
1 polymer ?
#
loop_
_entity_poly.entity_id
_entity_poly.type
_entity_poly.pdbx_seq_one_letter_code
_entity_poly.pdbx_strand_id
1 'polypeptide(L)' 'MSVVFNSILDNDFYKFTMQCAVVKLFPDARVKYVFINRGKHSFPEGFDDALRKAINEMAKLQLTKA' A
#
# COMPACT_ATOMS: atom_id res chain seq x y z
N MET A 1 7.74 17.93 -6.94
CA MET A 1 6.80 16.79 -6.98
C MET A 1 6.47 16.43 -5.54
N SER A 2 5.20 16.51 -5.15
CA SER A 2 4.78 16.06 -3.83
C SER A 2 4.84 14.54 -3.76
N VAL A 3 5.46 14.02 -2.71
CA VAL A 3 5.44 12.59 -2.39
C VAL A 3 4.10 12.28 -1.73
N VAL A 4 3.35 11.32 -2.29
CA VAL A 4 2.00 10.97 -1.81
C VAL A 4 2.06 10.26 -0.46
N PHE A 5 3.03 9.36 -0.27
CA PHE A 5 3.26 8.63 0.99
C PHE A 5 4.68 8.89 1.49
N ASN A 6 4.83 9.44 2.70
CA ASN A 6 6.13 9.89 3.23
C ASN A 6 6.70 8.97 4.31
N SER A 7 5.94 7.99 4.78
CA SER A 7 6.35 7.06 5.84
C SER A 7 5.71 5.69 5.63
N ILE A 8 6.41 4.62 6.00
CA ILE A 8 5.82 3.27 6.06
C ILE A 8 4.77 3.15 7.18
N LEU A 9 4.76 4.11 8.12
CA LEU A 9 3.78 4.20 9.20
C LEU A 9 2.48 4.91 8.78
N ASP A 10 2.42 5.50 7.58
CA ASP A 10 1.20 6.10 7.01
C ASP A 10 0.26 4.99 6.51
N ASN A 11 -0.31 4.25 7.46
CA ASN A 11 -1.16 3.09 7.22
C ASN A 11 -2.05 2.84 8.45
N ASP A 12 -3.12 2.08 8.26
CA ASP A 12 -4.01 1.72 9.37
C ASP A 12 -3.30 0.80 10.37
N PHE A 13 -3.49 1.07 11.67
CA PHE A 13 -2.82 0.33 12.74
C PHE A 13 -3.04 -1.19 12.67
N TYR A 14 -4.23 -1.64 12.24
CA TYR A 14 -4.56 -3.06 12.15
C TYR A 14 -3.70 -3.81 11.13
N LYS A 15 -3.12 -3.13 10.12
CA LYS A 15 -2.21 -3.79 9.17
C LYS A 15 -0.95 -4.29 9.86
N PHE A 16 -0.44 -3.57 10.85
CA PHE A 16 0.73 -3.99 11.62
C PHE A 16 0.41 -5.15 12.57
N THR A 17 -0.72 -5.09 13.27
CA THR A 17 -1.13 -6.18 14.18
C THR A 17 -1.44 -7.47 13.39
N MET A 18 -2.10 -7.36 12.24
CA MET A 18 -2.32 -8.50 11.35
C MET A 18 -1.02 -9.04 10.74
N GLN A 19 -0.13 -8.17 10.26
CA GLN A 19 1.17 -8.60 9.72
C GLN A 19 1.99 -9.37 10.76
N CYS A 20 2.00 -8.91 12.02
CA CYS A 20 2.67 -9.59 13.12
C CYS A 20 2.14 -11.03 13.30
N ALA A 21 0.82 -11.22 13.28
CA ALA A 21 0.21 -12.55 13.34
C ALA A 21 0.55 -13.42 12.12
N VAL A 22 0.49 -12.85 10.91
CA VAL A 22 0.79 -13.59 9.66
C VAL A 22 2.25 -14.03 9.62
N VAL A 23 3.20 -13.15 9.92
CA VAL A 23 4.63 -13.50 9.93
C VAL A 23 4.93 -14.59 10.95
N LYS A 24 4.25 -14.57 12.11
CA LYS A 24 4.48 -15.55 13.19
C LYS A 24 3.81 -16.91 12.95
N LEU A 25 2.60 -16.92 12.39
CA LEU A 25 1.76 -18.12 12.34
C LEU A 25 1.61 -18.72 10.93
N PHE A 26 1.80 -17.91 9.89
CA PHE A 26 1.55 -18.28 8.49
C PHE A 26 2.64 -17.77 7.53
N PRO A 27 3.94 -18.05 7.79
CA PRO A 27 5.05 -17.44 7.05
C PRO A 27 5.05 -17.80 5.55
N ASP A 28 4.51 -18.95 5.17
CA ASP A 28 4.49 -19.44 3.78
C ASP A 28 3.17 -19.17 3.04
N ALA A 29 2.22 -18.49 3.69
CA ALA A 29 0.92 -18.22 3.08
C ALA A 29 1.05 -17.28 1.87
N ARG A 30 0.47 -17.70 0.74
CA ARG A 30 0.37 -16.88 -0.47
C ARG A 30 -1.05 -16.38 -0.64
N VAL A 31 -1.19 -15.08 -0.87
CA VAL A 31 -2.50 -14.41 -0.97
C VAL A 31 -2.57 -13.52 -2.20
N LYS A 32 -3.79 -13.23 -2.66
CA LYS A 32 -4.07 -12.32 -3.77
C LYS A 32 -5.13 -11.31 -3.35
N TYR A 33 -4.86 -10.03 -3.58
CA TYR A 33 -5.81 -8.94 -3.39
C TYR A 33 -6.32 -8.43 -4.73
N VAL A 34 -7.56 -7.96 -4.76
CA VAL A 34 -8.21 -7.41 -5.96
C VAL A 34 -8.82 -6.07 -5.60
N PHE A 35 -8.52 -5.04 -6.39
CA PHE A 35 -9.17 -3.74 -6.29
C PHE A 35 -10.59 -3.80 -6.85
N ILE A 36 -11.56 -3.26 -6.12
CA ILE A 36 -12.97 -3.20 -6.53
C ILE A 36 -13.50 -1.77 -6.33
N ASN A 37 -13.78 -1.07 -7.44
CA ASN A 37 -14.45 0.23 -7.41
C ASN A 37 -15.98 0.05 -7.41
N ARG A 38 -16.57 -0.05 -6.21
CA ARG A 38 -18.03 -0.27 -6.05
C ARG A 38 -18.88 0.89 -6.60
N GLY A 39 -18.36 2.12 -6.57
CA GLY A 39 -19.05 3.30 -7.06
C GLY A 39 -19.04 3.43 -8.59
N LYS A 40 -18.32 2.55 -9.30
CA LYS A 40 -18.18 2.57 -10.77
C LYS A 40 -17.74 3.93 -11.33
N HIS A 41 -16.98 4.68 -10.54
CA HIS A 41 -16.46 5.98 -10.96
C HIS A 41 -15.47 5.81 -12.12
N SER A 42 -15.59 6.69 -13.12
CA SER A 42 -14.56 6.87 -14.14
C SER A 42 -13.38 7.60 -13.55
N PHE A 43 -12.17 7.17 -13.90
CA PHE A 43 -10.95 7.89 -13.53
C PHE A 43 -10.58 8.89 -14.63
N PRO A 44 -9.99 10.05 -14.28
CA PRO A 44 -9.48 11.00 -15.26
C PRO A 44 -8.40 10.37 -16.15
N GLU A 45 -8.21 10.94 -17.34
CA GLU A 45 -7.12 10.58 -18.23
C GLU A 45 -5.75 10.74 -17.52
N GLY A 46 -4.87 9.74 -17.66
CA GLY A 46 -3.55 9.71 -17.03
C GLY A 46 -3.53 9.38 -15.52
N PHE A 47 -4.68 9.08 -14.90
CA PHE A 47 -4.72 8.70 -13.49
C PHE A 47 -3.99 7.39 -13.20
N ASP A 48 -4.04 6.43 -14.12
CA ASP A 48 -3.35 5.15 -14.04
C ASP A 48 -1.83 5.30 -14.03
N ASP A 49 -1.29 6.20 -14.87
CA ASP A 49 0.13 6.54 -14.89
C ASP A 49 0.56 7.22 -13.58
N ALA A 50 -0.24 8.18 -13.09
CA ALA A 50 0.01 8.85 -11.82
C ALA A 50 -0.02 7.85 -10.65
N LEU A 51 -1.00 6.94 -10.63
CA LEU A 51 -1.12 5.89 -9.62
C LEU A 51 0.07 4.94 -9.67
N ARG A 52 0.47 4.47 -10.85
CA ARG A 52 1.63 3.60 -11.03
C ARG A 52 2.92 4.26 -10.52
N LYS A 53 3.10 5.55 -10.82
CA LYS A 53 4.24 6.33 -10.31
C LYS A 53 4.24 6.39 -8.79
N ALA A 54 3.10 6.69 -8.16
CA ALA A 54 2.99 6.72 -6.70
C ALA A 54 3.29 5.36 -6.06
N ILE A 55 2.75 4.26 -6.62
CA ILE A 55 3.03 2.89 -6.16
C ILE A 55 4.52 2.55 -6.26
N ASN A 56 5.16 2.88 -7.38
CA ASN A 56 6.58 2.60 -7.57
C ASN A 56 7.46 3.36 -6.56
N GLU A 57 7.09 4.58 -6.18
CA GLU A 57 7.81 5.36 -5.17
C GLU A 57 7.72 4.74 -3.76
N MET A 58 6.65 3.98 -3.46
CA MET A 58 6.51 3.28 -2.16
C MET A 58 7.65 2.27 -1.91
N ALA A 59 8.30 1.76 -2.96
CA ALA A 59 9.46 0.86 -2.82
C ALA A 59 10.67 1.51 -2.12
N LYS A 60 10.70 2.84 -2.03
CA LYS A 60 11.76 3.61 -1.35
C LYS A 60 11.48 3.84 0.13
N LEU A 61 10.26 3.53 0.60
CA LEU A 61 9.87 3.73 2.00
C LEU A 61 10.65 2.77 2.91
N GLN A 62 11.09 3.31 4.03
CA GLN A 62 11.79 2.55 5.07
C GLN A 62 11.42 3.10 6.45
N LEU A 63 11.40 2.23 7.45
CA LEU A 63 11.23 2.67 8.83
C LEU A 63 12.49 3.42 9.28
N THR A 64 12.33 4.63 9.78
CA THR A 64 13.43 5.43 10.32
C THR A 64 13.51 5.31 11.83
N LYS A 65 14.64 5.73 12.41
CA LYS A 65 14.71 5.95 13.87
C LYS A 65 13.74 7.09 14.24
N ALA A 66 13.19 6.99 15.45
CA ALA A 66 12.41 8.05 16.07
C ALA A 66 13.33 9.21 16.49
#